data_AF-A0A2S8BBP6-F1
#
_entry.id   AF-A0A2S8BBP6-F1
#
_cell.length_a   1.000
_cell.length_b   1.000
_cell.length_c   1.000
_cell.angle_alpha   90.00
_cell.angle_beta   90.00
_cell.angle_gamma   90.00
#
_symmetry.space_group_name_H-M   'P 1'
#
loop_
_entity.id
_entity.type
_entity.pdbx_description
1 polymer ?
#
loop_
_entity_poly.entity_id
_entity_poly.type
_entity_poly.pdbx_seq_one_letter_code
_entity_poly.pdbx_strand_id
1 'polypeptide(L)'
;MILVDAAAGACPRRAAADLTDGRSVEVCAPACDITDPDVVAAAAAAHAGAGASLLIHAAGVARFGPHHRLTAADRAAVFGAKVAGLARLTEAWPLRADARILVCSSISGVWGGHGHGAYAAANRMLDVLTDRLRDRGWDATAVRWGLWQGAGIVDAAEITRIERSGLLAMDPDEALEASLRRHDGDPLILAADLDRLRVFFDSQGSPLPLAAAENPPAAAPTEQLPVAEAVPCRVGRRR
;
A
#
# COMPACT_ATOMS: atom_id res chain seq x y z
N MET A 1 2.04 -7.38 -16.40
CA MET A 1 2.37 -8.44 -15.44
C MET A 1 1.96 -7.99 -14.05
N ILE A 2 1.20 -8.81 -13.32
CA ILE A 2 0.76 -8.52 -11.95
C ILE A 2 1.51 -9.50 -11.05
N LEU A 3 2.39 -9.00 -10.18
CA LEU A 3 3.00 -9.84 -9.14
C LEU A 3 1.99 -10.00 -8.01
N VAL A 4 1.62 -11.23 -7.72
CA VAL A 4 0.71 -11.54 -6.60
C VAL A 4 1.58 -12.03 -5.45
N ASP A 5 1.59 -11.25 -4.37
CA ASP A 5 2.24 -11.65 -3.11
C ASP A 5 1.51 -12.86 -2.54
N ALA A 6 2.14 -14.02 -2.63
CA ALA A 6 1.54 -15.30 -2.30
C ALA A 6 2.18 -15.86 -1.02
N ALA A 7 1.88 -15.25 0.12
CA ALA A 7 2.09 -15.90 1.41
C ALA A 7 1.09 -17.07 1.55
N ALA A 8 1.47 -18.24 1.04
CA ALA A 8 0.78 -19.53 1.15
C ALA A 8 -0.70 -19.55 0.70
N GLY A 9 -0.95 -19.68 -0.61
CA GLY A 9 -2.27 -20.04 -1.12
C GLY A 9 -2.41 -19.79 -2.63
N ALA A 10 -2.85 -20.82 -3.36
CA ALA A 10 -3.01 -20.92 -4.81
C ALA A 10 -3.18 -19.60 -5.61
N CYS A 11 -2.40 -19.47 -6.70
CA CYS A 11 -2.71 -18.57 -7.80
C CYS A 11 -4.17 -18.82 -8.26
N PRO A 12 -5.08 -17.84 -8.20
CA PRO A 12 -6.42 -18.03 -8.72
C PRO A 12 -6.35 -17.95 -10.25
N ARG A 13 -5.92 -19.04 -10.89
CA ARG A 13 -5.83 -19.18 -12.37
C ARG A 13 -7.13 -18.80 -13.09
N ARG A 14 -8.29 -18.85 -12.41
CA ARG A 14 -9.59 -18.41 -12.94
C ARG A 14 -9.70 -16.89 -13.10
N ALA A 15 -9.14 -16.10 -12.18
CA ALA A 15 -9.22 -14.63 -12.25
C ALA A 15 -8.44 -14.06 -13.44
N ALA A 16 -7.36 -14.72 -13.86
CA ALA A 16 -6.56 -14.28 -15.01
C ALA A 16 -7.30 -14.42 -16.36
N ALA A 17 -8.17 -15.43 -16.50
CA ALA A 17 -8.92 -15.65 -17.74
C ALA A 17 -9.98 -14.56 -17.96
N ASP A 18 -10.72 -14.21 -16.92
CA ASP A 18 -11.74 -13.15 -16.95
C ASP A 18 -11.11 -11.78 -17.26
N LEU A 19 -9.87 -11.53 -16.81
CA LEU A 19 -9.14 -10.29 -17.08
C LEU A 19 -8.73 -10.10 -18.55
N THR A 20 -8.66 -11.20 -19.31
CA THR A 20 -8.21 -11.18 -20.71
C THR A 20 -9.35 -11.26 -21.72
N ASP A 21 -10.60 -11.44 -21.27
CA ASP A 21 -11.74 -11.59 -22.17
C ASP A 21 -11.91 -10.32 -23.04
N GLY A 22 -11.88 -10.52 -24.36
CA GLY A 22 -11.95 -9.44 -25.36
C GLY A 22 -10.74 -8.50 -25.44
N ARG A 23 -9.60 -8.79 -24.77
CA ARG A 23 -8.42 -7.91 -24.74
C ARG A 23 -7.16 -8.61 -25.20
N SER A 24 -6.35 -7.93 -26.02
CA SER A 24 -5.00 -8.40 -26.40
C SER A 24 -3.98 -8.07 -25.29
N VAL A 25 -4.15 -8.68 -24.11
CA VAL A 25 -3.27 -8.49 -22.95
C VAL A 25 -2.72 -9.84 -22.51
N GLU A 26 -1.40 -9.91 -22.33
CA GLU A 26 -0.76 -11.05 -21.68
C GLU A 26 -0.77 -10.86 -20.16
N VAL A 27 -1.38 -11.81 -19.45
CA VAL A 27 -1.43 -11.82 -17.98
C VAL A 27 -0.51 -12.90 -17.44
N CYS A 28 0.51 -12.48 -16.70
CA CYS A 28 1.37 -13.34 -15.92
C CYS A 28 1.19 -13.01 -14.43
N ALA A 29 0.95 -14.04 -13.62
CA ALA A 29 0.69 -13.97 -12.18
C ALA A 29 1.52 -15.02 -11.43
N PRO A 30 2.86 -14.87 -11.37
CA PRO A 30 3.71 -15.79 -10.64
C PRO A 30 3.45 -15.64 -9.13
N ALA A 31 3.53 -16.76 -8.40
CA ALA A 31 3.59 -16.71 -6.95
C ALA A 31 4.95 -16.14 -6.54
N CYS A 32 4.96 -14.98 -5.88
CA CYS A 32 6.17 -14.28 -5.51
C CYS A 32 5.99 -13.66 -4.13
N ASP A 33 6.61 -14.22 -3.08
CA ASP A 33 6.69 -13.55 -1.78
C ASP A 33 7.67 -12.39 -1.90
N ILE A 34 7.14 -11.17 -1.93
CA ILE A 34 7.95 -9.98 -2.15
C ILE A 34 8.80 -9.60 -0.93
N THR A 35 8.65 -10.33 0.18
CA THR A 35 9.50 -10.19 1.35
C THR A 35 10.77 -11.04 1.31
N ASP A 36 10.87 -11.98 0.36
CA ASP A 36 12.05 -12.82 0.16
C ASP A 36 12.89 -12.28 -1.03
N PRO A 37 14.11 -11.77 -0.80
CA PRO A 37 14.91 -11.15 -1.86
C PRO A 37 15.30 -12.14 -2.97
N ASP A 38 15.51 -13.41 -2.64
CA ASP A 38 15.89 -14.43 -3.63
C ASP A 38 14.70 -14.75 -4.55
N VAL A 39 13.49 -14.77 -3.97
CA VAL A 39 12.24 -14.99 -4.72
C VAL A 39 11.96 -13.82 -5.66
N VAL A 40 12.16 -12.58 -5.19
CA VAL A 40 12.01 -11.38 -6.04
C VAL A 40 13.01 -11.39 -7.19
N ALA A 41 14.29 -11.69 -6.91
CA ALA A 41 15.32 -11.75 -7.94
C ALA A 41 15.01 -12.83 -9.00
N ALA A 42 14.57 -14.01 -8.57
CA ALA A 42 14.17 -15.09 -9.48
C ALA A 42 12.96 -14.69 -10.35
N ALA A 43 11.95 -14.05 -9.76
CA ALA A 43 10.79 -13.56 -10.49
C ALA A 43 11.15 -12.46 -11.50
N ALA A 44 12.04 -11.54 -11.12
CA ALA A 44 12.54 -10.48 -12.01
C ALA A 44 13.30 -11.07 -13.21
N ALA A 45 14.21 -12.02 -12.96
CA ALA A 45 14.94 -12.71 -14.03
C ALA A 45 14.02 -13.45 -15.01
N ALA A 46 12.94 -14.07 -14.50
CA ALA A 46 12.02 -14.83 -15.32
C ALA A 46 11.01 -13.96 -16.09
N HIS A 47 10.63 -12.79 -15.55
CA HIS A 47 9.43 -12.08 -16.02
C HIS A 47 9.59 -10.57 -16.26
N ALA A 48 10.71 -9.94 -15.88
CA ALA A 48 10.85 -8.49 -16.01
C ALA A 48 10.99 -8.01 -17.47
N GLY A 49 11.50 -8.85 -18.37
CA GLY A 49 11.72 -8.48 -19.78
C GLY A 49 12.55 -7.19 -19.91
N ALA A 50 12.01 -6.19 -20.61
CA ALA A 50 12.64 -4.87 -20.76
C ALA A 50 12.46 -3.92 -19.56
N GLY A 51 11.92 -4.42 -18.45
CA GLY A 51 11.54 -3.66 -17.28
C GLY A 51 10.12 -3.11 -17.33
N ALA A 52 9.55 -2.84 -16.15
CA ALA A 52 8.18 -2.31 -16.05
C ALA A 52 8.14 -0.81 -16.37
N SER A 53 7.11 -0.39 -17.11
CA SER A 53 6.75 1.03 -17.28
C SER A 53 5.83 1.55 -16.18
N LEU A 54 5.18 0.64 -15.45
CA LEU A 54 4.32 0.95 -14.32
C LEU A 54 4.49 -0.14 -13.25
N LEU A 55 4.89 0.26 -12.05
CA LEU A 55 4.91 -0.57 -10.86
C LEU A 55 3.78 -0.13 -9.93
N ILE A 56 2.84 -1.02 -9.61
CA ILE A 56 1.78 -0.75 -8.63
C ILE A 56 2.04 -1.62 -7.41
N HIS A 57 2.35 -1.00 -6.28
CA HIS A 57 2.55 -1.68 -5.01
C HIS A 57 1.25 -1.67 -4.19
N ALA A 58 0.46 -2.74 -4.34
CA ALA A 58 -0.80 -2.96 -3.62
C ALA A 58 -0.72 -4.07 -2.56
N ALA A 59 0.45 -4.69 -2.38
CA ALA A 59 0.64 -5.80 -1.46
C ALA A 59 0.53 -5.33 0.00
N GLY A 60 -0.22 -6.08 0.81
CA GLY A 60 -0.32 -5.78 2.23
C GLY A 60 -1.48 -6.47 2.92
N VAL A 61 -1.35 -6.58 4.24
CA VAL A 61 -2.41 -7.03 5.13
C VAL A 61 -2.71 -5.95 6.15
N ALA A 62 -3.94 -5.93 6.65
CA ALA A 62 -4.32 -5.11 7.79
C ALA A 62 -4.53 -5.99 9.04
N ARG A 63 -4.06 -5.47 10.17
CA ARG A 63 -4.37 -5.98 11.51
C ARG A 63 -4.75 -4.79 12.37
N PHE A 64 -5.97 -4.84 12.88
CA PHE A 64 -6.54 -3.78 13.71
C PHE A 64 -6.65 -4.28 15.16
N GLY A 65 -6.35 -3.42 16.10
CA GLY A 65 -6.42 -3.71 17.52
C GLY A 65 -5.62 -2.73 18.36
N PRO A 66 -5.93 -2.64 19.67
CA PRO A 66 -5.14 -1.82 20.57
C PRO A 66 -3.71 -2.34 20.65
N HIS A 67 -2.74 -1.45 20.85
CA HIS A 67 -1.31 -1.77 20.79
C HIS A 67 -0.91 -2.97 21.67
N HIS A 68 -1.51 -3.10 22.85
CA HIS A 68 -1.22 -4.18 23.81
C HIS A 68 -1.74 -5.56 23.36
N ARG A 69 -2.59 -5.64 22.34
CA ARG A 69 -3.09 -6.90 21.75
C ARG A 69 -2.38 -7.29 20.47
N LEU A 70 -1.62 -6.38 19.85
CA LEU A 70 -0.86 -6.70 18.65
C LEU A 70 0.40 -7.47 19.02
N THR A 71 0.53 -8.68 18.49
CA THR A 71 1.74 -9.49 18.68
C THR A 71 2.89 -8.97 17.81
N ALA A 72 4.11 -9.47 18.07
CA ALA A 72 5.24 -9.19 17.18
C ALA A 72 5.00 -9.75 15.76
N ALA A 73 4.31 -10.90 15.65
CA ALA A 73 3.94 -11.48 14.37
C ALA A 73 2.93 -10.62 13.60
N ASP A 74 1.94 -10.03 14.29
CA ASP A 74 0.98 -9.12 13.66
C ASP A 74 1.68 -7.88 13.10
N ARG A 75 2.62 -7.31 13.86
CA ARG A 75 3.43 -6.18 13.40
C ARG A 75 4.29 -6.59 12.20
N ALA A 76 5.02 -7.70 12.29
CA ALA A 76 5.84 -8.19 11.17
C ALA A 76 5.01 -8.40 9.90
N ALA A 77 3.79 -8.94 10.02
CA ALA A 77 2.88 -9.14 8.89
C ALA A 77 2.42 -7.81 8.27
N VAL A 78 2.03 -6.82 9.06
CA VAL A 78 1.56 -5.51 8.57
C VAL A 78 2.66 -4.74 7.84
N PHE A 79 3.90 -4.81 8.33
CA PHE A 79 5.03 -4.10 7.73
C PHE A 79 5.74 -4.89 6.62
N GLY A 80 5.70 -6.22 6.64
CA GLY A 80 6.47 -7.09 5.75
C GLY A 80 6.26 -6.77 4.27
N ALA A 81 5.10 -7.14 3.73
CA ALA A 81 4.80 -6.93 2.32
C ALA A 81 4.75 -5.45 1.95
N LYS A 82 4.10 -4.61 2.77
CA LYS A 82 3.96 -3.17 2.51
C LYS A 82 5.31 -2.46 2.43
N VAL A 83 6.08 -2.52 3.50
CA VAL A 83 7.27 -1.67 3.64
C VAL A 83 8.49 -2.38 3.08
N ALA A 84 8.78 -3.58 3.59
CA ALA A 84 9.97 -4.30 3.17
C ALA A 84 9.83 -4.85 1.74
N GLY A 85 8.62 -5.24 1.33
CA GLY A 85 8.33 -5.66 -0.03
C GLY A 85 8.43 -4.53 -1.06
N LEU A 86 7.93 -3.32 -0.75
CA LEU A 86 8.13 -2.15 -1.62
C LEU A 86 9.63 -1.85 -1.81
N ALA A 87 10.39 -1.78 -0.70
CA ALA A 87 11.82 -1.50 -0.77
C ALA A 87 12.54 -2.50 -1.68
N ARG A 88 12.32 -3.81 -1.46
CA ARG A 88 12.91 -4.89 -2.27
C ARG A 88 12.53 -4.81 -3.74
N LEU A 89 11.25 -4.61 -4.04
CA LEU A 89 10.79 -4.50 -5.44
C LEU A 89 11.45 -3.33 -6.14
N THR A 90 11.55 -2.17 -5.49
CA THR A 90 12.16 -0.97 -6.11
C THR A 90 13.68 -1.04 -6.24
N GLU A 91 14.33 -1.97 -5.54
CA GLU A 91 15.77 -2.24 -5.67
C GLU A 91 16.07 -3.33 -6.70
N ALA A 92 15.27 -4.40 -6.73
CA ALA A 92 15.57 -5.59 -7.52
C ALA A 92 14.81 -5.68 -8.85
N TRP A 93 13.62 -5.07 -8.97
CA TRP A 93 12.82 -5.16 -10.18
C TRP A 93 13.31 -4.16 -11.25
N PRO A 94 13.68 -4.60 -12.47
CA PRO A 94 14.06 -3.69 -13.54
C PRO A 94 12.91 -2.74 -13.91
N LEU A 95 13.19 -1.44 -13.84
CA LEU A 95 12.27 -0.39 -14.26
C LEU A 95 12.82 0.31 -15.49
N ARG A 96 11.92 0.69 -16.39
CA ARG A 96 12.28 1.54 -17.54
C ARG A 96 12.61 2.95 -17.05
N ALA A 97 13.37 3.72 -17.83
CA ALA A 97 13.71 5.10 -17.47
C ALA A 97 12.48 6.02 -17.36
N ASP A 98 11.40 5.70 -18.06
CA ASP A 98 10.11 6.40 -18.06
C ASP A 98 9.08 5.77 -17.10
N ALA A 99 9.52 4.88 -16.20
CA ALA A 99 8.62 4.13 -15.35
C ALA A 99 7.95 5.01 -14.28
N ARG A 100 6.67 4.73 -14.04
CA ARG A 100 5.90 5.28 -12.92
C ARG A 100 5.76 4.25 -11.80
N ILE A 101 5.80 4.70 -10.56
CA ILE A 101 5.58 3.89 -9.36
C ILE A 101 4.34 4.42 -8.62
N LEU A 102 3.34 3.56 -8.46
CA LEU A 102 2.14 3.84 -7.67
C LEU A 102 2.18 3.01 -6.40
N VAL A 103 2.16 3.66 -5.23
CA VAL A 103 2.18 3.00 -3.93
C VAL A 103 0.82 3.13 -3.27
N CYS A 104 0.17 2.01 -2.96
CA CYS A 104 -1.13 2.02 -2.29
C CYS A 104 -0.96 2.22 -0.76
N SER A 105 -1.08 3.48 -0.34
CA SER A 105 -1.14 3.91 1.06
C SER A 105 -2.59 4.00 1.55
N SER A 106 -2.83 4.66 2.67
CA SER A 106 -4.17 4.85 3.25
C SER A 106 -4.27 6.17 3.99
N ILE A 107 -5.46 6.75 4.04
CA ILE A 107 -5.80 7.88 4.93
C ILE A 107 -5.49 7.60 6.41
N SER A 108 -5.47 6.31 6.82
CA SER A 108 -5.03 5.93 8.17
C SER A 108 -3.57 6.32 8.44
N GLY A 109 -2.72 6.43 7.42
CA GLY A 109 -1.35 6.94 7.55
C GLY A 109 -1.26 8.45 7.78
N VAL A 110 -2.33 9.19 7.49
CA VAL A 110 -2.41 10.66 7.66
C VAL A 110 -2.93 11.00 9.05
N TRP A 111 -4.07 10.43 9.44
CA TRP A 111 -4.77 10.81 10.67
C TRP A 111 -5.01 9.67 11.65
N GLY A 112 -4.53 8.46 11.33
CA GLY A 112 -4.68 7.32 12.20
C GLY A 112 -6.11 6.79 12.28
N GLY A 113 -6.39 6.13 13.39
CA GLY A 113 -7.67 5.50 13.69
C GLY A 113 -7.54 4.71 14.99
N HIS A 114 -8.64 4.60 15.73
CA HIS A 114 -8.62 3.84 16.98
C HIS A 114 -8.32 2.36 16.68
N GLY A 115 -7.21 1.84 17.21
CA GLY A 115 -6.77 0.48 16.92
C GLY A 115 -6.03 0.31 15.58
N HIS A 116 -5.78 1.39 14.84
CA HIS A 116 -5.07 1.35 13.56
C HIS A 116 -3.55 1.52 13.70
N GLY A 117 -3.00 1.61 14.92
CA GLY A 117 -1.62 2.06 15.13
C GLY A 117 -0.56 1.43 14.22
N ALA A 118 -0.52 0.09 14.11
CA ALA A 118 0.43 -0.59 13.22
C ALA A 118 0.13 -0.34 11.73
N TYR A 119 -1.14 -0.34 11.33
CA TYR A 119 -1.55 -0.09 9.96
C TYR A 119 -1.28 1.35 9.52
N ALA A 120 -1.60 2.33 10.37
CA ALA A 120 -1.30 3.74 10.20
C ALA A 120 0.21 3.96 10.04
N ALA A 121 1.03 3.38 10.94
CA ALA A 121 2.48 3.49 10.87
C ALA A 121 3.06 2.88 9.58
N ALA A 122 2.56 1.71 9.15
CA ALA A 122 3.00 1.10 7.90
C ALA A 122 2.65 1.94 6.67
N ASN A 123 1.43 2.50 6.59
CA ASN A 123 1.07 3.39 5.49
C ASN A 123 1.83 4.72 5.52
N ARG A 124 2.09 5.27 6.72
CA ARG A 124 2.95 6.46 6.84
C ARG A 124 4.38 6.18 6.35
N MET A 125 4.90 4.98 6.58
CA MET A 125 6.20 4.55 6.05
C MET A 125 6.18 4.41 4.51
N LEU A 126 5.06 3.97 3.91
CA LEU A 126 4.91 3.95 2.46
C LEU A 126 5.01 5.35 1.85
N ASP A 127 4.41 6.36 2.48
CA ASP A 127 4.54 7.75 2.07
C ASP A 127 6.02 8.19 2.10
N VAL A 128 6.74 7.94 3.19
CA VAL A 128 8.17 8.26 3.31
C VAL A 128 9.02 7.52 2.27
N LEU A 129 8.73 6.25 2.00
CA LEU A 129 9.43 5.48 0.97
C LEU A 129 9.18 6.05 -0.42
N THR A 130 7.97 6.54 -0.68
CA THR A 130 7.62 7.19 -1.94
C THR A 130 8.39 8.49 -2.11
N ASP A 131 8.52 9.31 -1.06
CA ASP A 131 9.37 10.50 -1.06
C ASP A 131 10.82 10.15 -1.43
N ARG A 132 11.38 9.09 -0.83
CA ARG A 132 12.74 8.62 -1.14
C ARG A 132 12.89 8.12 -2.58
N LEU A 133 11.84 7.57 -3.19
CA LEU A 133 11.87 7.19 -4.61
C LEU A 133 11.92 8.44 -5.49
N ARG A 134 11.17 9.50 -5.13
CA ARG A 134 11.22 10.80 -5.82
C ARG A 134 12.59 11.46 -5.68
N ASP A 135 13.20 11.40 -4.50
CA ASP A 135 14.59 11.89 -4.27
C ASP A 135 15.63 11.16 -5.14
N ARG A 136 15.34 9.90 -5.52
CA ARG A 136 16.17 9.09 -6.44
C ARG A 136 15.83 9.31 -7.92
N GLY A 137 14.91 10.21 -8.23
CA GLY A 137 14.53 10.59 -9.60
C GLY A 137 13.40 9.77 -10.22
N TRP A 138 12.69 8.93 -9.44
CA TRP A 138 11.55 8.17 -9.95
C TRP A 138 10.25 8.99 -9.93
N ASP A 139 9.39 8.78 -10.94
CA ASP A 139 7.99 9.25 -10.94
C ASP A 139 7.17 8.37 -9.99
N ALA A 140 7.19 8.69 -8.70
CA ALA A 140 6.53 7.92 -7.65
C ALA A 140 5.38 8.70 -6.98
N THR A 141 4.26 8.03 -6.74
CA THR A 141 3.07 8.61 -6.08
C THR A 141 2.53 7.64 -5.03
N ALA A 142 2.34 8.12 -3.79
CA ALA A 142 1.61 7.40 -2.77
C ALA A 142 0.13 7.82 -2.81
N VAL A 143 -0.74 6.89 -3.21
CA VAL A 143 -2.18 7.14 -3.21
C VAL A 143 -2.72 6.77 -1.83
N ARG A 144 -3.26 7.76 -1.11
CA ARG A 144 -3.80 7.60 0.24
C ARG A 144 -5.29 7.28 0.14
N TRP A 145 -5.58 5.99 0.05
CA TRP A 145 -6.93 5.49 -0.14
C TRP A 145 -7.82 5.63 1.09
N GLY A 146 -9.06 6.05 0.86
CA GLY A 146 -10.21 5.87 1.75
C GLY A 146 -10.77 4.44 1.70
N LEU A 147 -12.02 4.29 2.11
CA LEU A 147 -12.70 2.99 2.16
C LEU A 147 -13.12 2.55 0.74
N TRP A 148 -12.78 1.32 0.35
CA TRP A 148 -13.19 0.74 -0.93
C TRP A 148 -14.43 -0.14 -0.76
N GLN A 149 -15.34 -0.10 -1.73
CA GLN A 149 -16.42 -1.07 -1.79
C GLN A 149 -15.87 -2.49 -2.01
N GLY A 150 -16.35 -3.46 -1.23
CA GLY A 150 -15.95 -4.86 -1.37
C GLY A 150 -14.51 -5.18 -0.94
N ALA A 151 -13.81 -4.29 -0.24
CA ALA A 151 -12.45 -4.55 0.22
C ALA A 151 -12.38 -5.71 1.23
N GLY A 152 -11.71 -6.80 0.84
CA GLY A 152 -11.43 -7.95 1.72
C GLY A 152 -10.34 -7.70 2.78
N ILE A 153 -9.82 -6.48 2.88
CA ILE A 153 -8.75 -6.09 3.83
C ILE A 153 -9.35 -5.71 5.20
N VAL A 154 -10.58 -5.23 5.23
CA VAL A 154 -11.26 -4.73 6.43
C VAL A 154 -12.48 -5.61 6.70
N ASP A 155 -12.67 -6.04 7.95
CA ASP A 155 -13.85 -6.82 8.31
C ASP A 155 -15.12 -5.94 8.38
N ALA A 156 -16.29 -6.57 8.32
CA ALA A 156 -17.57 -5.85 8.29
C ALA A 156 -17.81 -4.97 9.55
N ALA A 157 -17.26 -5.36 10.71
CA ALA A 157 -17.41 -4.61 11.94
C ALA A 157 -16.58 -3.32 11.90
N GLU A 158 -15.37 -3.38 11.37
CA GLU A 158 -14.50 -2.23 11.18
C GLU A 158 -14.99 -1.33 10.05
N ILE A 159 -15.56 -1.88 8.96
CA ILE A 159 -16.28 -1.08 7.94
C ILE A 159 -17.37 -0.23 8.60
N THR A 160 -18.23 -0.86 9.40
CA THR A 160 -19.32 -0.15 10.11
C THR A 160 -18.77 0.94 11.04
N ARG A 161 -17.59 0.74 11.63
CA ARG A 161 -16.94 1.72 12.51
C ARG A 161 -16.38 2.89 11.71
N ILE A 162 -15.71 2.61 10.59
CA ILE A 162 -15.15 3.60 9.66
C ILE A 162 -16.27 4.45 9.08
N GLU A 163 -17.38 3.86 8.65
CA GLU A 163 -18.53 4.58 8.10
C GLU A 163 -19.16 5.55 9.11
N ARG A 164 -19.06 5.23 10.42
CA ARG A 164 -19.56 6.15 11.45
C ARG A 164 -18.80 7.47 11.52
N SER A 165 -17.56 7.52 11.03
CA SER A 165 -16.77 8.75 10.93
C SER A 165 -17.25 9.67 9.80
N GLY A 166 -18.06 9.18 8.84
CA GLY A 166 -18.44 9.91 7.64
C GLY A 166 -17.72 9.48 6.37
N LEU A 167 -16.75 8.55 6.47
CA LEU A 167 -16.18 7.90 5.30
C LEU A 167 -17.21 7.00 4.61
N LEU A 168 -17.23 7.00 3.29
CA LEU A 168 -18.11 6.19 2.46
C LEU A 168 -17.26 5.22 1.63
N ALA A 169 -17.83 4.05 1.33
CA ALA A 169 -17.22 3.12 0.40
C ALA A 169 -17.18 3.75 -1.01
N MET A 170 -16.00 3.83 -1.59
CA MET A 170 -15.78 4.32 -2.95
C MET A 170 -16.16 3.27 -3.98
N ASP A 171 -16.68 3.74 -5.11
CA ASP A 171 -16.77 2.94 -6.33
C ASP A 171 -15.36 2.60 -6.84
N PRO A 172 -15.04 1.31 -7.09
CA PRO A 172 -13.71 0.89 -7.53
C PRO A 172 -13.25 1.49 -8.86
N ASP A 173 -14.17 1.67 -9.82
CA ASP A 173 -13.82 2.16 -11.15
C ASP A 173 -13.47 3.65 -11.09
N GLU A 174 -14.30 4.45 -10.41
CA GLU A 174 -14.02 5.87 -10.16
C GLU A 174 -12.72 6.07 -9.37
N ALA A 175 -12.49 5.25 -8.34
CA ALA A 175 -11.28 5.27 -7.52
C ALA A 175 -10.03 4.97 -8.36
N LEU A 176 -10.08 3.94 -9.20
CA LEU A 176 -8.98 3.58 -10.11
C LEU A 176 -8.70 4.71 -11.11
N GLU A 177 -9.73 5.25 -11.76
CA GLU A 177 -9.58 6.37 -12.70
C GLU A 177 -8.93 7.59 -12.04
N ALA A 178 -9.36 7.94 -10.82
CA ALA A 178 -8.78 9.05 -10.07
C ALA A 178 -7.29 8.82 -9.75
N SER A 179 -6.90 7.58 -9.40
CA SER A 179 -5.50 7.26 -9.05
C SER A 179 -4.54 7.27 -10.24
N LEU A 180 -5.03 6.96 -11.43
CA LEU A 180 -4.20 6.90 -12.63
C LEU A 180 -3.90 8.29 -13.21
N ARG A 181 -4.60 9.34 -12.79
CA ARG A 181 -4.28 10.74 -13.14
C ARG A 181 -2.89 11.13 -12.60
N ARG A 182 -2.28 12.14 -13.21
CA ARG A 182 -1.09 12.79 -12.66
C ARG A 182 -1.53 13.77 -11.57
N HIS A 183 -0.81 13.75 -10.45
CA HIS A 183 -1.08 14.57 -9.28
C HIS A 183 0.20 15.30 -8.90
N ASP A 184 0.06 16.52 -8.41
CA ASP A 184 1.16 17.24 -7.77
C ASP A 184 1.25 16.73 -6.31
N GLY A 185 2.14 15.77 -6.09
CA GLY A 185 2.31 15.10 -4.79
C GLY A 185 1.41 13.87 -4.61
N ASP A 186 1.11 13.56 -3.35
CA ASP A 186 0.46 12.31 -2.93
C ASP A 186 -1.05 12.53 -2.66
N PRO A 187 -1.95 12.08 -3.56
CA PRO A 187 -3.37 12.38 -3.48
C PRO A 187 -4.07 11.59 -2.37
N LEU A 188 -5.07 12.23 -1.76
CA LEU A 188 -6.07 11.58 -0.92
C LEU A 188 -7.29 11.26 -1.80
N ILE A 189 -7.58 9.98 -1.98
CA ILE A 189 -8.74 9.52 -2.76
C ILE A 189 -9.71 8.84 -1.79
N LEU A 190 -10.81 9.52 -1.48
CA LEU A 190 -11.84 9.08 -0.56
C LEU A 190 -13.23 9.57 -1.00
N ALA A 191 -14.26 8.81 -0.66
CA ALA A 191 -15.64 9.28 -0.61
C ALA A 191 -16.00 9.57 0.85
N ALA A 192 -16.66 10.70 1.11
CA ALA A 192 -17.06 11.06 2.47
C ALA A 192 -18.27 12.01 2.49
N ASP A 193 -19.07 11.88 3.54
CA ASP A 193 -19.89 12.97 4.08
C ASP A 193 -18.96 13.93 4.84
N LEU A 194 -18.62 15.05 4.21
CA LEU A 194 -17.66 16.02 4.75
C LEU A 194 -18.14 16.71 6.02
N ASP A 195 -19.45 16.89 6.19
CA ASP A 195 -19.99 17.51 7.40
C ASP A 195 -19.86 16.55 8.58
N ARG A 196 -20.21 15.28 8.38
CA ARG A 196 -20.02 14.25 9.39
C ARG A 196 -18.55 14.04 9.73
N LEU A 197 -17.69 14.02 8.71
CA LEU A 197 -16.25 13.87 8.90
C LEU A 197 -15.67 15.05 9.69
N ARG A 198 -16.08 16.28 9.38
CA ARG A 198 -15.69 17.48 10.13
C ARG A 198 -16.13 17.40 11.59
N VAL A 199 -17.40 17.06 11.85
CA VAL A 199 -17.91 16.86 13.22
C VAL A 199 -17.12 15.79 13.97
N PHE A 200 -16.76 14.69 13.29
CA PHE A 200 -15.93 13.65 13.88
C PHE A 200 -14.56 14.19 14.30
N PHE A 201 -13.85 14.89 13.41
CA PHE A 201 -12.53 15.47 13.71
C PHE A 201 -12.59 16.53 14.82
N ASP A 202 -13.56 17.44 14.76
CA ASP A 202 -13.79 18.47 15.77
C ASP A 202 -14.05 17.84 17.15
N SER A 203 -14.78 16.72 17.22
CA SER A 203 -15.01 15.99 18.47
C SER A 203 -13.74 15.40 19.10
N GLN A 204 -12.69 15.21 18.29
CA GLN A 204 -11.37 14.76 18.74
C GLN A 204 -10.41 15.92 19.01
N GLY A 205 -10.87 17.18 18.87
CA GLY A 205 -10.05 18.38 19.08
C GLY A 205 -9.00 18.61 18.00
N SER A 206 -9.19 18.07 16.79
CA SER A 206 -8.27 18.24 15.65
C SER A 206 -9.03 18.73 14.42
N PRO A 207 -8.46 19.65 13.61
CA PRO A 207 -9.07 20.00 12.34
C PRO A 207 -8.98 18.81 11.35
N LEU A 208 -9.92 18.76 10.41
CA LEU A 208 -9.93 17.81 9.30
C LEU A 208 -8.71 18.02 8.38
N PRO A 209 -7.81 17.04 8.22
CA PRO A 209 -6.55 17.24 7.50
C PRO A 209 -6.69 16.95 5.99
N LEU A 210 -7.61 17.66 5.31
CA LEU A 210 -7.72 17.59 3.85
C LEU A 210 -6.65 18.40 3.11
N ALA A 211 -6.08 19.42 3.76
CA ALA A 211 -5.02 20.26 3.19
C ALA A 211 -3.60 19.87 3.66
N ALA A 212 -3.46 19.13 4.76
CA ALA A 212 -2.17 18.87 5.43
C ALA A 212 -1.33 17.75 4.79
N ALA A 213 -1.74 17.23 3.64
CA ALA A 213 -1.06 16.17 2.90
C ALA A 213 0.23 16.63 2.19
N GLU A 214 0.55 17.92 2.26
CA GLU A 214 1.57 18.54 1.40
C GLU A 214 2.99 18.54 1.97
N ASN A 215 3.23 18.37 3.28
CA ASN A 215 4.60 18.31 3.81
C ASN A 215 4.68 17.65 5.21
N PRO A 216 5.22 16.42 5.32
CA PRO A 216 5.58 15.90 6.62
C PRO A 216 6.83 16.62 7.20
N PRO A 217 6.99 16.66 8.54
CA PRO A 217 8.19 17.21 9.15
C PRO A 217 9.44 16.44 8.71
N ALA A 218 10.51 17.17 8.39
CA ALA A 218 11.81 16.62 8.02
C ALA A 218 12.33 15.70 9.14
N ALA A 219 12.66 14.45 8.79
CA ALA A 219 13.30 13.53 9.72
C ALA A 219 14.77 13.93 9.94
N ALA A 220 15.24 13.84 11.19
CA ALA A 220 16.64 14.04 11.53
C ALA A 220 17.54 13.00 10.81
N PRO A 221 18.79 13.35 10.48
CA PRO A 221 19.70 12.42 9.82
C PRO A 221 20.07 11.28 10.76
N THR A 222 19.61 10.07 10.44
CA THR A 222 20.02 8.82 11.08
C THR A 222 20.75 7.98 10.06
N GLU A 223 21.77 7.23 10.50
CA GLU A 223 22.54 6.29 9.68
C GLU A 223 21.58 5.37 8.88
N GLN A 224 21.67 5.43 7.55
CA GLN A 224 20.67 4.87 6.64
C GLN A 224 20.96 3.38 6.40
N LEU A 225 20.35 2.50 7.18
CA LEU A 225 20.21 1.10 6.79
C LEU A 225 19.15 0.96 5.68
N PRO A 226 19.31 0.01 4.73
CA PRO A 226 18.24 -0.35 3.81
C PRO A 226 16.95 -0.66 4.58
N VAL A 227 15.81 -0.12 4.14
CA VAL A 227 14.53 -0.26 4.86
C VAL A 227 14.12 -1.74 5.00
N ALA A 228 14.50 -2.57 4.01
CA ALA A 228 14.32 -4.01 4.05
C ALA A 228 15.08 -4.71 5.19
N GLU A 229 16.17 -4.11 5.68
CA GLU A 229 16.96 -4.59 6.82
C GLU A 229 16.47 -4.01 8.16
N ALA A 230 15.99 -2.77 8.14
CA ALA A 230 15.42 -2.09 9.31
C ALA A 230 14.09 -2.71 9.78
N VAL A 231 13.36 -3.39 8.87
CA VAL A 231 12.15 -4.15 9.18
C VAL A 231 12.43 -5.65 9.00
N PRO A 232 13.04 -6.34 9.99
CA PRO A 232 13.31 -7.76 9.89
C PRO A 232 12.01 -8.56 9.94
N CYS A 233 11.46 -8.89 8.78
CA CYS A 233 10.34 -9.83 8.65
C CYS A 233 10.92 -11.23 8.41
N ARG A 234 11.26 -11.96 9.48
CA ARG A 234 11.55 -13.39 9.38
C ARG A 234 10.23 -14.15 9.58
N VAL A 235 9.52 -14.44 8.50
CA VAL A 235 8.43 -15.42 8.55
C VAL A 235 9.09 -16.79 8.73
N GLY A 236 8.94 -17.38 9.92
CA GLY A 236 9.48 -18.71 10.19
C GLY A 236 8.89 -19.73 9.21
N ARG A 237 9.72 -20.31 8.35
CA ARG A 237 9.33 -21.45 7.51
C ARG A 237 8.88 -22.58 8.45
N ARG A 238 7.58 -22.90 8.45
CA ARG A 238 7.13 -24.19 8.99
C ARG A 238 7.71 -25.27 8.07
N ARG A 239 8.58 -26.11 8.65
CA ARG A 239 9.07 -27.34 8.02
C ARG A 239 7.95 -28.34 7.86
#